data_AF-A0A4R3HPB0-F1
#
_entry.id   AF-A0A4R3HPB0-F1
#
_cell.length_a   1.000
_cell.length_b   1.000
_cell.length_c   1.000
_cell.angle_alpha   90.00
_cell.angle_beta   90.00
_cell.angle_gamma   90.00
#
_symmetry.space_group_name_H-M   'P 1'
#
loop_
_entity.id
_entity.type
_entity.pdbx_description
1 polymer ?
#
loop_
_entity_poly.entity_id
_entity_poly.type
_entity_poly.pdbx_seq_one_letter_code
_entity_poly.pdbx_strand_id
1 'polypeptide(L)'
;MFGQNGASAVLFRDSACVKSFWSSEGEKVSGGLGNAFSSFAGTVSNTSLGIPETDTTRNLDQKNGLLSKAYYREYEIPAGKPTSMRMGFRDVSSFYVSNGIRYESVSPSCSGAITFTPEAGKDYEAGFAWEGRVCTLSVNQVLVKDDKTELVPVTISVAPDC
;
A
#
# COMPACT_ATOMS: atom_id res chain seq x y z
N MET A 1 5.30 -3.21 -1.26
CA MET A 1 3.96 -2.60 -1.12
C MET A 1 3.13 -3.42 -0.13
N PHE A 2 2.12 -2.83 0.52
CA PHE A 2 1.35 -3.48 1.59
C PHE A 2 -0.11 -3.71 1.25
N GLY A 3 -0.72 -4.73 1.86
CA GLY A 3 -2.12 -5.07 1.74
C GLY A 3 -2.74 -5.49 3.07
N GLN A 4 -4.01 -5.13 3.27
CA GLN A 4 -4.86 -5.54 4.39
C GLN A 4 -6.32 -5.22 4.04
N ASN A 5 -7.30 -5.71 4.81
CA ASN A 5 -8.69 -5.28 4.60
C ASN A 5 -8.81 -3.76 4.77
N GLY A 6 -9.57 -3.12 3.89
CA GLY A 6 -9.67 -1.66 3.85
C GLY A 6 -8.50 -0.97 3.12
N ALA A 7 -7.42 -1.67 2.77
CA ALA A 7 -6.35 -1.15 1.93
C ALA A 7 -6.39 -1.76 0.52
N SER A 8 -6.37 -0.91 -0.51
CA SER A 8 -6.26 -1.29 -1.91
C SER A 8 -5.01 -0.67 -2.53
N ALA A 9 -4.37 -1.40 -3.41
CA ALA A 9 -3.20 -0.93 -4.15
C ALA A 9 -3.12 -1.65 -5.50
N VAL A 10 -2.86 -0.88 -6.55
CA VAL A 10 -2.59 -1.36 -7.90
C VAL A 10 -1.32 -0.72 -8.40
N LEU A 11 -0.39 -1.55 -8.89
CA LEU A 11 0.91 -1.14 -9.42
C LEU A 11 0.87 -1.16 -10.96
N PHE A 12 1.31 -0.07 -11.59
CA PHE A 12 1.47 0.08 -13.03
C PHE A 12 2.96 0.32 -13.33
N ARG A 13 3.63 -0.73 -13.83
CA ARG A 13 5.04 -0.69 -14.21
C ARG A 13 5.20 -0.03 -15.57
N ASP A 14 6.30 0.68 -15.78
CA ASP A 14 6.58 1.37 -17.05
C ASP A 14 5.43 2.27 -17.52
N SER A 15 4.83 3.00 -16.56
CA SER A 15 3.67 3.84 -16.82
C SER A 15 3.75 5.11 -15.99
N ALA A 16 3.56 6.25 -16.65
CA ALA A 16 3.45 7.56 -16.02
C ALA A 16 2.02 7.91 -15.56
N CYS A 17 1.04 7.06 -15.89
CA CYS A 17 -0.36 7.24 -15.53
C CYS A 17 -0.93 5.98 -14.89
N VAL A 18 -2.08 6.13 -14.25
CA VAL A 18 -2.85 5.04 -13.68
C VAL A 18 -4.08 4.76 -14.53
N LYS A 19 -4.53 3.50 -14.53
CA LYS A 19 -5.82 3.11 -15.13
C LYS A 19 -6.83 2.79 -14.04
N SER A 20 -8.07 2.54 -14.45
CA SER A 20 -9.12 2.02 -13.56
C SER A 20 -8.63 0.82 -12.75
N PHE A 21 -9.05 0.73 -11.49
CA PHE A 21 -8.76 -0.39 -10.59
C PHE A 21 -9.15 -1.75 -11.20
N TRP A 22 -10.14 -1.77 -12.09
CA TRP A 22 -10.62 -2.97 -12.75
C TRP A 22 -9.85 -3.35 -14.02
N SER A 23 -8.95 -2.50 -14.49
CA SER A 23 -8.09 -2.79 -15.64
C SER A 23 -7.25 -4.05 -15.39
N SER A 24 -7.06 -4.85 -16.45
CA SER A 24 -6.17 -6.01 -16.46
C SER A 24 -4.70 -5.64 -16.59
N GLU A 25 -4.38 -4.38 -16.88
CA GLU A 25 -3.01 -3.91 -17.12
C GLU A 25 -2.26 -3.53 -15.82
N GLY A 26 -2.98 -3.42 -14.70
CA GLY A 26 -2.41 -3.14 -13.39
C GLY A 26 -2.22 -4.39 -12.54
N GLU A 27 -1.09 -4.49 -11.85
CA GLU A 27 -0.83 -5.55 -10.87
C GLU A 27 -1.62 -5.26 -9.59
N LYS A 28 -2.61 -6.09 -9.28
CA LYS A 28 -3.46 -5.92 -8.09
C LYS A 28 -2.73 -6.42 -6.85
N VAL A 29 -2.15 -5.49 -6.12
CA VAL A 29 -1.43 -5.76 -4.87
C VAL A 29 -2.41 -6.12 -3.74
N SER A 30 -3.54 -5.42 -3.65
CA SER A 30 -4.57 -5.62 -2.62
C SER A 30 -5.95 -5.10 -3.05
N GLY A 31 -7.03 -5.57 -2.42
CA GLY A 31 -8.40 -5.07 -2.64
C GLY A 31 -9.18 -5.62 -3.85
N GLY A 32 -8.64 -6.58 -4.60
CA GLY A 32 -9.39 -7.24 -5.68
C GLY A 32 -10.50 -8.17 -5.17
N LEU A 33 -11.52 -8.45 -5.98
CA LEU A 33 -12.63 -9.38 -5.63
C LEU A 33 -12.15 -10.79 -5.20
N GLY A 34 -10.97 -11.24 -5.62
CA GLY A 34 -10.35 -12.47 -5.11
C GLY A 34 -9.47 -12.29 -3.86
N ASN A 35 -8.96 -11.07 -3.61
CA ASN A 35 -8.04 -10.76 -2.50
C ASN A 35 -8.76 -10.23 -1.25
N ALA A 36 -9.92 -9.61 -1.39
CA ALA A 36 -10.79 -9.25 -0.27
C ALA A 36 -11.42 -10.49 0.39
N PHE A 37 -11.64 -11.56 -0.38
CA PHE A 37 -12.09 -12.86 0.16
C PHE A 37 -10.92 -13.73 0.68
N SER A 38 -9.68 -13.55 0.21
CA SER A 38 -8.53 -14.30 0.73
C SER A 38 -8.01 -13.81 2.08
N SER A 39 -8.21 -12.52 2.41
CA SER A 39 -8.02 -12.00 3.78
C SER A 39 -9.05 -12.57 4.77
N PHE A 40 -10.22 -13.04 4.30
CA PHE A 40 -11.23 -13.74 5.12
C PHE A 40 -10.95 -15.25 5.25
N ALA A 41 -10.24 -15.85 4.29
CA ALA A 41 -9.87 -17.28 4.30
C ALA A 41 -8.48 -17.60 4.91
N GLY A 42 -7.75 -16.60 5.40
CA GLY A 42 -6.42 -16.79 6.01
C GLY A 42 -5.28 -17.14 5.05
N THR A 43 -5.49 -17.03 3.73
CA THR A 43 -4.55 -17.51 2.69
C THR A 43 -3.61 -16.43 2.15
N VAL A 44 -3.61 -15.21 2.72
CA VAL A 44 -2.67 -14.15 2.31
C VAL A 44 -1.29 -14.35 2.97
N SER A 45 -0.25 -14.38 2.15
CA SER A 45 1.15 -14.52 2.54
C SER A 45 2.00 -13.37 2.03
N ASN A 46 3.12 -13.13 2.72
CA ASN A 46 4.14 -12.20 2.25
C ASN A 46 4.85 -12.76 1.03
N THR A 47 5.17 -11.90 0.07
CA THR A 47 6.03 -12.24 -1.08
C THR A 47 7.28 -11.39 -1.00
N SER A 48 8.42 -12.03 -0.76
CA SER A 48 9.72 -11.37 -0.69
C SER A 48 10.60 -11.75 -1.88
N LEU A 49 11.28 -10.75 -2.42
CA LEU A 49 12.32 -10.81 -3.44
C LEU A 49 13.70 -10.44 -2.87
N GLY A 50 13.78 -10.14 -1.56
CA GLY A 50 15.03 -9.85 -0.85
C GLY A 50 15.19 -8.40 -0.41
N ILE A 51 14.15 -7.57 -0.45
CA ILE A 51 14.22 -6.21 0.12
C ILE A 51 14.45 -6.32 1.64
N PRO A 52 15.45 -5.62 2.20
CA PRO A 52 15.72 -5.63 3.64
C PRO A 52 14.51 -5.22 4.48
N GLU A 53 14.31 -5.87 5.63
CA GLU A 53 13.18 -5.57 6.51
C GLU A 53 13.23 -4.13 7.02
N THR A 54 12.09 -3.44 6.95
CA THR A 54 11.89 -2.09 7.46
C THR A 54 11.15 -2.15 8.80
N ASP A 55 11.03 -1.02 9.50
CA ASP A 55 10.17 -0.96 10.68
C ASP A 55 8.72 -1.32 10.33
N THR A 56 8.26 -1.01 9.12
CA THR A 56 6.91 -1.36 8.66
C THR A 56 6.72 -2.88 8.54
N THR A 57 7.67 -3.60 7.94
CA THR A 57 7.57 -5.06 7.80
C THR A 57 7.77 -5.79 9.14
N ARG A 58 8.66 -5.28 10.02
CA ARG A 58 8.89 -5.84 11.36
C ARG A 58 7.66 -5.74 12.28
N ASN A 59 6.89 -4.67 12.16
CA ASN A 59 5.71 -4.40 13.00
C ASN A 59 4.39 -4.67 12.26
N LEU A 60 4.42 -5.47 11.20
CA LEU A 60 3.24 -5.72 10.36
C LEU A 60 2.14 -6.46 11.12
N ASP A 61 2.52 -7.31 12.07
CA ASP A 61 1.64 -8.05 12.95
C ASP A 61 0.82 -7.16 13.89
N GLN A 62 1.37 -6.02 14.31
CA GLN A 62 0.65 -4.99 15.09
C GLN A 62 -0.49 -4.35 14.31
N LYS A 63 -0.51 -4.49 12.97
CA LYS A 63 -1.60 -4.02 12.10
C LYS A 63 -2.67 -5.09 11.88
N ASN A 64 -2.53 -6.28 12.47
CA ASN A 64 -3.54 -7.31 12.36
C ASN A 64 -4.80 -6.95 13.18
N GLY A 65 -5.96 -7.04 12.55
CA GLY A 65 -7.26 -7.01 13.23
C GLY A 65 -7.84 -8.42 13.39
N LEU A 66 -8.94 -8.55 14.15
CA LEU A 66 -9.62 -9.84 14.44
C LEU A 66 -9.95 -10.67 13.19
N LEU A 67 -10.06 -10.04 12.01
CA LEU A 67 -10.35 -10.67 10.71
C LEU A 67 -9.57 -10.02 9.54
N SER A 68 -8.45 -9.34 9.81
CA SER A 68 -7.66 -8.67 8.77
C SER A 68 -6.18 -8.84 9.04
N LYS A 69 -5.55 -9.77 8.32
CA LYS A 69 -4.10 -9.95 8.34
C LYS A 69 -3.44 -8.97 7.38
N ALA A 70 -2.50 -8.18 7.88
CA ALA A 70 -1.64 -7.35 7.05
C ALA A 70 -0.54 -8.20 6.42
N TYR A 71 -0.21 -7.92 5.16
CA TYR A 71 0.83 -8.60 4.39
C TYR A 71 1.58 -7.60 3.49
N TYR A 72 2.77 -7.98 3.04
CA TYR A 72 3.52 -7.25 2.03
C TYR A 72 3.78 -8.09 0.78
N ARG A 73 3.95 -7.41 -0.35
CA ARG A 73 4.45 -8.00 -1.59
C ARG A 73 5.52 -7.12 -2.19
N GLU A 74 6.62 -7.74 -2.54
CA GLU A 74 7.74 -7.15 -3.26
C GLU A 74 7.56 -7.40 -4.76
N TYR A 75 7.94 -6.42 -5.56
CA TYR A 75 7.75 -6.44 -7.00
C TYR A 75 8.97 -5.85 -7.69
N GLU A 76 9.42 -6.51 -8.75
CA GLU A 76 10.37 -5.91 -9.68
C GLU A 76 9.70 -4.77 -10.45
N ILE A 77 10.40 -3.65 -10.58
CA ILE A 77 9.97 -2.46 -11.33
C ILE A 77 11.10 -1.98 -12.24
N PRO A 78 10.81 -1.46 -13.44
CA PRO A 78 11.84 -1.05 -14.39
C PRO A 78 12.52 0.25 -13.94
N ALA A 79 13.85 0.20 -13.80
CA ALA A 79 14.66 1.38 -13.48
C ALA A 79 14.62 2.43 -14.61
N GLY A 80 14.68 3.71 -14.24
CA GLY A 80 14.70 4.84 -15.17
C GLY A 80 13.40 5.08 -15.92
N LYS A 81 12.34 4.30 -15.63
CA LYS A 81 11.02 4.45 -16.24
C LYS A 81 9.97 4.78 -15.18
N PRO A 82 8.97 5.62 -15.46
CA PRO A 82 7.92 5.92 -14.51
C PRO A 82 7.23 4.65 -14.00
N THR A 83 7.00 4.60 -12.69
CA THR A 83 6.19 3.58 -12.04
C THR A 83 5.07 4.29 -11.29
N SER A 84 3.84 3.97 -11.68
CA SER A 84 2.64 4.59 -11.10
C SER A 84 1.88 3.62 -10.24
N MET A 85 1.15 4.13 -9.26
CA MET A 85 0.32 3.31 -8.38
C MET A 85 -0.92 4.06 -7.94
N ARG A 86 -2.02 3.32 -7.88
CA ARG A 86 -3.29 3.78 -7.31
C ARG A 86 -3.48 3.08 -5.98
N MET A 87 -3.54 3.85 -4.90
CA MET A 87 -3.64 3.33 -3.55
C MET A 87 -4.84 3.95 -2.84
N GLY A 88 -5.47 3.16 -1.98
CA GLY A 88 -6.58 3.58 -1.15
C GLY A 88 -6.51 2.90 0.21
N PHE A 89 -6.82 3.64 1.25
CA PHE A 89 -7.05 3.13 2.59
C PHE A 89 -8.39 3.67 3.07
N ARG A 90 -9.16 2.79 3.67
CA ARG A 90 -10.38 3.10 4.38
C ARG A 90 -10.42 2.23 5.62
N ASP A 91 -10.44 2.85 6.78
CA ASP A 91 -10.67 2.11 8.01
C ASP A 91 -12.07 1.47 7.98
N VAL A 92 -12.11 0.16 8.27
CA VAL A 92 -13.30 -0.70 8.24
C VAL A 92 -13.74 -1.10 9.65
N SER A 93 -13.29 -0.40 10.69
CA SER A 93 -13.74 -0.57 12.08
C SER A 93 -15.27 -0.66 12.17
N SER A 94 -15.79 -1.61 12.95
CA SER A 94 -17.23 -1.87 13.06
C SER A 94 -17.99 -0.62 13.49
N PHE A 95 -18.94 -0.18 12.66
CA PHE A 95 -20.00 0.72 13.08
C PHE A 95 -20.80 0.06 14.20
N TYR A 96 -21.14 0.79 15.25
CA TYR A 96 -22.17 0.35 16.19
C TYR A 96 -23.35 1.32 16.11
N VAL A 97 -24.55 0.75 16.18
CA VAL A 97 -25.80 1.51 16.23
C VAL A 97 -26.25 1.55 17.69
N SER A 98 -26.40 2.76 18.23
CA SER A 98 -26.99 2.97 19.56
C SER A 98 -28.14 3.96 19.42
N ASN A 99 -29.31 3.62 19.96
CA ASN A 99 -30.53 4.45 19.90
C ASN A 99 -30.94 4.90 18.48
N GLY A 100 -30.75 4.05 17.46
CA GLY A 100 -31.08 4.38 16.08
C GLY A 100 -30.11 5.37 15.41
N ILE A 101 -29.09 5.82 16.13
CA ILE A 101 -28.02 6.67 15.61
C ILE A 101 -26.86 5.77 15.19
N ARG A 102 -26.47 5.88 13.93
CA ARG A 102 -25.28 5.22 13.41
C ARG A 102 -24.06 6.04 13.82
N TYR A 103 -23.25 5.49 14.72
CA TYR A 103 -21.98 6.12 15.09
C TYR A 103 -20.94 5.77 14.02
N GLU A 104 -21.02 6.49 12.90
CA GLU A 104 -19.92 6.57 11.94
C GLU A 104 -18.90 7.55 12.52
N SER A 105 -18.00 7.07 13.38
CA SER A 105 -16.74 7.82 13.52
C SER A 105 -16.17 7.91 12.12
N VAL A 106 -15.92 9.13 11.61
CA VAL A 106 -15.34 9.36 10.28
C VAL A 106 -14.06 8.56 10.19
N SER A 107 -14.18 7.36 9.62
CA SER A 107 -13.09 6.40 9.54
C SER A 107 -11.99 7.03 8.72
N PRO A 108 -10.74 7.10 9.22
CA PRO A 108 -9.65 7.68 8.47
C PRO A 108 -9.57 7.03 7.08
N SER A 109 -9.53 7.86 6.05
CA SER A 109 -9.45 7.39 4.67
C SER A 109 -8.52 8.27 3.86
N CYS A 110 -7.79 7.65 2.94
CA CYS A 110 -6.94 8.34 1.98
C CYS A 110 -6.93 7.54 0.69
N SER A 111 -6.94 8.23 -0.44
CA SER A 111 -6.77 7.60 -1.72
C SER A 111 -6.08 8.56 -2.67
N GLY A 112 -5.37 8.00 -3.64
CA GLY A 112 -4.64 8.78 -4.60
C GLY A 112 -3.97 7.93 -5.65
N ALA A 113 -3.47 8.61 -6.65
CA ALA A 113 -2.64 8.05 -7.69
C ALA A 113 -1.32 8.81 -7.70
N ILE A 114 -0.22 8.09 -7.56
CA ILE A 114 1.12 8.66 -7.50
C ILE A 114 2.04 8.01 -8.52
N THR A 115 3.04 8.75 -8.97
CA THR A 115 4.08 8.26 -9.88
C THR A 115 5.45 8.72 -9.39
N PHE A 116 6.45 7.88 -9.61
CA PHE A 116 7.85 8.19 -9.37
C PHE A 116 8.74 7.41 -10.36
N THR A 117 10.00 7.80 -10.50
CA THR A 117 10.96 7.08 -11.35
C THR A 117 12.00 6.39 -10.45
N PRO A 118 12.01 5.05 -10.37
CA PRO A 118 12.99 4.31 -9.59
C PRO A 118 14.35 4.34 -10.28
N GLU A 119 15.41 4.51 -9.49
CA GLU A 119 16.79 4.31 -9.94
C GLU A 119 17.19 2.83 -9.85
N ALA A 120 18.17 2.44 -10.68
CA ALA A 120 18.67 1.07 -10.74
C ALA A 120 19.38 0.65 -9.44
N GLY A 121 19.15 -0.60 -9.02
CA GLY A 121 19.80 -1.18 -7.84
C GLY A 121 19.32 -0.61 -6.50
N LYS A 122 18.18 0.08 -6.49
CA LYS A 122 17.57 0.63 -5.28
C LYS A 122 16.23 -0.04 -4.99
N ASP A 123 15.97 -0.22 -3.70
CA ASP A 123 14.71 -0.78 -3.20
C ASP A 123 13.79 0.32 -2.67
N TYR A 124 12.49 0.09 -2.79
CA TYR A 124 11.46 1.07 -2.44
C TYR A 124 10.32 0.45 -1.66
N GLU A 125 9.90 1.17 -0.64
CA GLU A 125 8.70 0.91 0.14
C GLU A 125 7.62 1.94 -0.23
N ALA A 126 6.51 1.48 -0.82
CA ALA A 126 5.33 2.31 -1.02
C ALA A 126 4.23 1.95 -0.01
N GLY A 127 3.64 2.98 0.59
CA GLY A 127 2.71 2.86 1.71
C GLY A 127 1.92 4.15 1.97
N PHE A 128 1.33 4.20 3.16
CA PHE A 128 0.60 5.37 3.66
C PHE A 128 1.40 6.01 4.79
N ALA A 129 1.62 7.31 4.71
CA ALA A 129 2.21 8.12 5.78
C ALA A 129 1.08 8.81 6.56
N TRP A 130 1.19 8.78 7.90
CA TRP A 130 0.19 9.31 8.82
C TRP A 130 0.80 10.43 9.65
N GLU A 131 0.23 11.62 9.56
CA GLU A 131 0.56 12.76 10.41
C GLU A 131 -0.71 13.18 11.17
N GLY A 132 -0.81 12.71 12.42
CA GLY A 132 -2.04 12.82 13.21
C GLY A 132 -3.22 12.12 12.52
N ARG A 133 -4.18 12.90 12.00
CA ARG A 133 -5.35 12.39 11.26
C ARG A 133 -5.21 12.50 9.74
N VAL A 134 -4.13 13.10 9.26
CA VAL A 134 -3.89 13.26 7.83
C VAL A 134 -3.17 12.03 7.31
N CYS A 135 -3.76 11.37 6.31
CA CYS A 135 -3.11 10.30 5.58
C CYS A 135 -2.69 10.76 4.19
N THR A 136 -1.45 10.48 3.84
CA THR A 136 -0.88 10.74 2.52
C THR A 136 -0.27 9.46 1.95
N LEU A 137 -0.12 9.39 0.63
CA LEU A 137 0.59 8.31 -0.03
C LEU A 137 2.08 8.65 -0.03
N SER A 138 2.94 7.66 0.21
CA SER A 138 4.39 7.86 0.27
C SER A 138 5.14 6.75 -0.44
N VAL A 139 6.27 7.11 -1.05
CA VAL A 139 7.31 6.17 -1.49
C VAL A 139 8.59 6.54 -0.78
N ASN A 140 9.23 5.56 -0.16
CA ASN A 140 10.50 5.72 0.53
C ASN A 140 11.52 4.78 -0.10
N GLN A 141 12.74 5.26 -0.32
CA GLN A 141 13.88 4.42 -0.62
C GLN A 141 14.27 3.66 0.66
N VAL A 142 14.51 2.37 0.51
CA VAL A 142 15.05 1.51 1.57
C VAL A 142 16.57 1.58 1.51
N LEU A 143 17.20 2.01 2.61
CA LEU A 143 18.65 2.05 2.76
C LEU A 143 19.08 1.12 3.88
N VAL A 144 20.19 0.41 3.70
CA VAL A 144 20.84 -0.34 4.78
C VAL A 144 22.12 0.39 5.17
N LYS A 145 22.21 0.82 6.43
CA LYS A 145 23.41 1.43 7.04
C LYS A 145 23.68 0.75 8.37
N ASP A 146 24.90 0.27 8.58
CA ASP A 146 25.32 -0.36 9.84
C ASP A 146 24.34 -1.45 10.31
N ASP A 147 23.92 -2.33 9.39
CA ASP A 147 22.92 -3.39 9.61
C ASP A 147 21.52 -2.91 10.07
N LYS A 148 21.23 -1.62 9.88
CA LYS A 148 19.92 -1.01 10.15
C LYS A 148 19.30 -0.48 8.87
N THR A 149 18.00 -0.72 8.76
CA THR A 149 17.21 -0.23 7.62
C THR A 149 16.65 1.16 7.92
N GLU A 150 16.92 2.11 7.04
CA GLU A 150 16.39 3.47 7.07
C GLU A 150 15.46 3.70 5.87
N LEU A 151 14.41 4.49 6.08
CA LEU A 151 13.48 4.92 5.03
C LEU A 151 13.74 6.39 4.69
N VAL A 152 14.11 6.64 3.43
CA VAL A 152 14.34 8.01 2.92
C VAL A 152 13.22 8.38 1.95
N PRO A 153 12.46 9.46 2.19
CA PRO A 153 11.38 9.86 1.30
C PRO A 153 11.85 10.12 -0.13
N VAL A 154 11.13 9.57 -1.10
CA VAL A 154 11.32 9.81 -2.53
C VAL A 154 10.31 10.85 -2.99
N THR A 155 10.74 11.75 -3.87
CA THR A 155 9.82 12.72 -4.48
C THR A 155 8.83 11.99 -5.38
N ILE A 156 7.55 12.19 -5.12
CA ILE A 156 6.44 11.63 -5.89
C ILE A 156 5.66 12.76 -6.57
N SER A 157 5.00 12.43 -7.68
CA SER A 157 4.04 13.31 -8.36
C SER A 157 2.66 12.68 -8.40
N VAL A 158 1.62 13.49 -8.57
CA VAL A 158 0.27 12.97 -8.86
C VAL A 158 0.28 12.30 -10.24
N ALA A 159 -0.16 11.04 -10.30
CA ALA A 159 -0.29 10.33 -11.57
C ALA A 159 -1.63 10.69 -12.23
N PRO A 160 -1.65 11.10 -13.51
CA PRO A 160 -2.88 11.31 -14.25
C PRO A 160 -3.57 9.97 -14.56
N ASP A 161 -4.85 10.05 -14.93
CA ASP A 161 -5.59 8.90 -15.45
C ASP A 161 -5.32 8.70 -16.95
N CYS A 162 -5.21 7.42 -17.30
CA CYS A 162 -5.34 6.84 -18.63
C CYS A 162 -6.50 5.82 -18.59
#